data_AF-A0A1V5ANW4-F1
#
_entry.id   AF-A0A1V5ANW4-F1
#
_cell.length_a   1.000
_cell.length_b   1.000
_cell.length_c   1.000
_cell.angle_alpha   90.00
_cell.angle_beta   90.00
_cell.angle_gamma   90.00
#
_symmetry.space_group_name_H-M   'P 1'
#
loop_
_entity.id
_entity.type
_entity.pdbx_description
1 polymer ?
#
loop_
_entity_poly.entity_id
_entity_poly.type
_entity_poly.pdbx_seq_one_letter_code
_entity_poly.pdbx_strand_id
1 'polypeptide(L)'
;MLYRVYSTQSCPRCEKLKKELTQAGISFENMDMSTPEALTELRVNGVFTLSAPVLQIEEKFYTVEELFIGDSLKDLTSVLKG
;
A
#
# COMPACT_ATOMS: atom_id res chain seq x y z
N MET A 1 -1.15 12.90 -8.46
CA MET A 1 -0.63 11.89 -7.52
C MET A 1 -1.07 10.51 -7.99
N LEU A 2 -0.09 9.64 -8.24
CA LEU A 2 -0.32 8.23 -8.54
C LEU A 2 -0.34 7.44 -7.24
N TYR A 3 -1.44 6.74 -6.99
CA TYR A 3 -1.58 5.84 -5.86
C TYR A 3 -1.62 4.41 -6.37
N ARG A 4 -0.77 3.54 -5.84
CA ARG A 4 -0.77 2.12 -6.20
C ARG A 4 -0.75 1.29 -4.93
N VAL A 5 -1.69 0.37 -4.81
CA VAL A 5 -1.83 -0.53 -3.66
C VAL A 5 -1.39 -1.91 -4.09
N TYR A 6 -0.27 -2.34 -3.55
CA TYR A 6 0.22 -3.69 -3.65
C TYR A 6 -0.52 -4.54 -2.62
N SER A 7 -1.38 -5.43 -3.11
CA SER A 7 -2.16 -6.35 -2.26
C SER A 7 -1.97 -7.78 -2.69
N THR A 8 -2.38 -8.72 -1.84
CA THR A 8 -2.47 -10.14 -2.17
C THR A 8 -3.92 -10.61 -2.10
N GLN A 9 -4.20 -11.77 -2.69
CA GLN A 9 -5.55 -12.31 -2.86
C GLN A 9 -6.29 -12.61 -1.53
N SER A 10 -5.55 -12.83 -0.44
CA SER A 10 -6.14 -13.09 0.88
C SER A 10 -5.40 -12.28 1.94
N CYS A 11 -5.81 -11.03 2.14
CA CYS A 11 -5.23 -10.17 3.15
C CYS A 11 -6.26 -9.15 3.70
N PRO A 12 -6.72 -9.30 4.95
CA PRO A 12 -7.72 -8.40 5.54
C PRO A 12 -7.18 -6.97 5.72
N ARG A 13 -5.86 -6.81 5.89
CA ARG A 13 -5.21 -5.49 5.97
C ARG A 13 -5.28 -4.74 4.64
N CYS A 14 -5.20 -5.46 3.51
CA CYS A 14 -5.32 -4.84 2.20
C CYS A 14 -6.71 -4.23 2.00
N GLU A 15 -7.77 -4.94 2.40
CA GLU A 15 -9.13 -4.43 2.30
C GLU A 15 -9.34 -3.18 3.16
N LYS A 16 -8.82 -3.16 4.40
CA LYS A 16 -8.85 -1.96 5.27
C LYS A 16 -8.21 -0.76 4.56
N LEU A 17 -7.00 -0.92 4.03
CA LEU A 17 -6.28 0.17 3.34
C LEU A 17 -7.04 0.67 2.09
N LYS A 18 -7.49 -0.24 1.23
CA LYS A 18 -8.24 0.09 0.01
C LYS A 18 -9.51 0.87 0.34
N LYS A 19 -10.24 0.45 1.37
CA LYS A 19 -11.48 1.10 1.80
C LYS A 19 -11.23 2.52 2.29
N GLU A 20 -10.14 2.76 3.01
CA GLU A 20 -9.80 4.10 3.51
C GLU A 20 -9.41 5.05 2.37
N LEU A 21 -8.64 4.57 1.39
CA LEU A 21 -8.33 5.36 0.18
C LEU A 21 -9.59 5.71 -0.61
N THR A 22 -10.51 4.76 -0.80
CA THR A 22 -11.78 5.02 -1.48
C THR A 22 -12.66 5.97 -0.68
N GLN A 23 -12.73 5.84 0.65
CA GLN A 23 -13.47 6.76 1.52
C GLN A 23 -12.89 8.18 1.50
N ALA A 24 -11.57 8.30 1.34
CA ALA A 24 -10.89 9.57 1.14
C ALA A 24 -11.10 10.15 -0.28
N GLY A 25 -11.78 9.43 -1.19
CA GLY A 25 -12.01 9.86 -2.57
C GLY A 25 -10.80 9.72 -3.48
N ILE A 26 -9.84 8.86 -3.13
CA ILE A 26 -8.57 8.70 -3.84
C ILE A 26 -8.65 7.53 -4.81
N SER A 27 -8.35 7.81 -6.08
CA SER A 27 -8.17 6.77 -7.09
C SER A 27 -6.80 6.12 -6.93
N PHE A 28 -6.78 4.81 -6.71
CA PHE A 28 -5.56 4.01 -6.64
C PHE A 28 -5.64 2.81 -7.58
N GLU A 29 -4.48 2.42 -8.10
CA GLU A 29 -4.35 1.21 -8.89
C GLU A 29 -4.06 0.02 -7.98
N ASN A 30 -4.69 -1.12 -8.25
CA ASN A 30 -4.41 -2.33 -7.48
C ASN A 30 -3.44 -3.24 -8.22
N MET A 31 -2.30 -3.52 -7.59
CA MET A 31 -1.27 -4.39 -8.13
C MET A 31 -1.14 -5.64 -7.25
N ASP A 32 -1.10 -6.82 -7.87
CA ASP A 32 -0.99 -8.07 -7.13
C ASP A 32 0.47 -8.33 -6.76
N MET A 33 0.77 -8.26 -5.46
CA MET A 33 2.11 -8.44 -4.90
C MET A 33 2.63 -9.87 -5.05
N SER A 34 1.78 -10.83 -5.44
CA SER A 34 2.19 -12.20 -5.75
C SER A 34 2.85 -12.32 -7.14
N THR A 35 2.72 -11.29 -7.98
CA THR A 35 3.33 -11.29 -9.32
C THR A 35 4.82 -10.92 -9.27
N PRO A 36 5.64 -11.49 -10.16
CA PRO A 36 7.07 -11.16 -10.23
C PRO A 36 7.31 -9.69 -10.58
N GLU A 37 6.41 -9.07 -11.36
CA GLU A 37 6.48 -7.65 -11.74
C GLU A 37 6.39 -6.75 -10.51
N ALA A 38 5.38 -6.96 -9.66
CA ALA A 38 5.19 -6.22 -8.43
C ALA A 38 6.39 -6.37 -7.47
N LEU A 39 6.89 -7.59 -7.30
CA LEU A 39 8.04 -7.87 -6.45
C LEU A 39 9.32 -7.23 -6.98
N THR A 40 9.49 -7.19 -8.30
CA THR A 40 10.62 -6.53 -8.94
C THR A 40 10.58 -5.04 -8.65
N GLU A 41 9.43 -4.39 -8.91
CA GLU A 41 9.23 -2.96 -8.65
C GLU A 41 9.52 -2.60 -7.19
N LEU A 42 8.98 -3.36 -6.23
CA LEU A 42 9.24 -3.11 -4.81
C LEU A 42 10.74 -3.22 -4.48
N ARG A 43 11.41 -4.27 -4.96
CA ARG A 43 12.84 -4.50 -4.67
C ARG A 43 13.75 -3.46 -5.31
N VAL A 44 13.49 -3.04 -6.56
CA VAL A 44 14.30 -2.01 -7.23
C VAL A 44 14.16 -0.66 -6.55
N ASN A 45 13.01 -0.39 -5.94
CA ASN A 45 12.76 0.82 -5.15
C ASN A 45 13.19 0.68 -3.67
N GLY A 46 13.91 -0.39 -3.31
CA GLY A 46 14.45 -0.59 -1.95
C GLY A 46 13.42 -1.08 -0.93
N VAL A 47 12.25 -1.54 -1.37
CA VAL A 47 11.19 -2.08 -0.52
C VAL A 47 11.32 -3.59 -0.45
N PHE A 48 11.85 -4.09 0.67
CA PHE A 48 12.09 -5.53 0.89
C PHE A 48 10.99 -6.21 1.71
N THR A 49 9.85 -5.54 1.91
CA THR A 49 8.72 -6.14 2.65
C THR A 49 8.19 -7.36 1.93
N LEU A 50 7.91 -8.41 2.71
CA LEU A 50 7.17 -9.59 2.27
C LEU A 50 5.72 -9.57 2.76
N SER A 51 5.35 -8.53 3.51
CA SER A 51 4.01 -8.36 4.06
C SER A 51 3.22 -7.34 3.27
N ALA A 52 2.02 -7.73 2.87
CA ALA A 52 1.02 -6.86 2.27
C ALA A 52 0.09 -6.25 3.34
N PRO A 53 -0.51 -5.06 3.10
CA PRO A 53 -0.38 -4.22 1.91
C PRO A 53 0.87 -3.32 1.87
N VAL A 54 1.27 -2.91 0.67
CA VAL A 54 2.20 -1.78 0.46
C VAL A 54 1.47 -0.68 -0.30
N LEU A 55 1.52 0.54 0.21
CA LEU A 55 1.00 1.72 -0.47
C LEU A 55 2.14 2.46 -1.15
N GLN A 56 2.07 2.60 -2.46
CA GLN A 56 2.93 3.51 -3.20
C GLN A 56 2.18 4.81 -3.48
N ILE A 57 2.85 5.91 -3.18
CA ILE A 57 2.41 7.26 -3.50
C ILE A 57 3.55 7.90 -4.27
N GLU A 58 3.35 8.04 -5.59
CA GLU A 58 4.37 8.53 -6.52
C GLU A 58 5.66 7.70 -6.45
N GLU A 59 6.74 8.24 -5.88
CA GLU A 59 8.04 7.57 -5.73
C GLU A 59 8.25 7.02 -4.30
N LYS A 60 7.30 7.23 -3.39
CA LYS A 60 7.38 6.78 -2.00
C LYS A 60 6.59 5.51 -1.78
N PHE A 61 7.13 4.64 -0.95
CA PHE A 61 6.51 3.37 -0.59
C PHE A 61 6.34 3.28 0.92
N TYR A 62 5.14 2.93 1.34
CA TYR A 62 4.75 2.76 2.73
C TYR A 62 4.36 1.31 2.95
N THR A 63 5.13 0.62 3.79
CA THR A 63 4.90 -0.78 4.12
C THR A 63 3.82 -0.93 5.19
N VAL A 64 3.44 -2.16 5.49
CA VAL A 64 2.51 -2.47 6.59
C VAL A 64 2.96 -1.83 7.90
N GLU A 65 4.25 -1.80 8.20
CA GLU A 65 4.79 -1.24 9.44
C GLU A 65 4.63 0.28 9.52
N GLU A 66 4.71 0.94 8.36
CA GLU A 66 4.51 2.39 8.24
C GLU A 66 3.02 2.77 8.31
N LEU A 67 2.16 1.93 7.72
CA LEU A 67 0.72 2.14 7.57
C LEU A 67 -0.11 1.63 8.75
N PHE A 68 0.35 0.62 9.46
CA PHE A 68 -0.37 -0.03 10.56
C PHE A 68 0.44 0.04 11.85
N ILE A 69 -0.25 0.34 12.96
CA ILE A 69 0.29 0.16 14.31
C ILE A 69 -0.41 -1.05 14.91
N GLY A 70 0.27 -2.20 14.91
CA GLY A 70 -0.33 -3.47 15.33
C GLY A 70 -1.38 -3.94 14.33
N ASP A 71 -2.67 -3.93 14.73
CA ASP A 71 -3.80 -4.29 13.86
C ASP A 71 -4.59 -3.09 13.32
N SER A 72 -4.30 -1.89 13.84
CA SER A 72 -5.00 -0.66 13.49
C SER A 72 -4.30 0.05 12.35
N LEU A 73 -5.04 0.42 11.30
CA LEU A 73 -4.54 1.30 10.25
C LEU A 73 -4.37 2.71 10.84
N LYS A 74 -3.22 3.33 10.56
CA LYS A 74 -2.93 4.72 10.94
C LYS A 74 -3.72 5.67 10.07
N ASP A 75 -3.86 6.89 10.57
CA ASP A 75 -4.38 8.01 9.80
C ASP A 75 -3.52 8.23 8.54
N LEU A 76 -4.10 7.92 7.37
CA LEU A 76 -3.44 8.14 6.09
C LEU A 76 -3.39 9.62 5.72
N THR A 77 -4.16 10.48 6.38
CA THR A 77 -4.25 11.91 6.07
C THR A 77 -2.89 12.61 6.14
N SER A 78 -1.99 12.14 6.99
CA SER A 78 -0.60 12.62 7.07
C SER A 78 0.24 12.27 5.83
N VAL A 79 -0.11 11.19 5.15
CA VAL A 79 0.59 10.67 3.97
C VAL A 79 -0.04 11.19 2.67
N LEU A 80 -1.36 11.40 2.67
CA LEU A 80 -2.15 11.83 1.52
C LEU A 80 -2.11 13.37 1.27
N LYS A 81 -1.70 14.16 2.27
CA LYS A 81 -1.60 15.63 2.19
C LYS A 81 -0.20 16.15 1.82
N GLY A 82 0.75 15.25 1.57
CA GLY A 82 2.15 15.58 1.24
C GLY A 82 2.35 15.93 -0.23
#